data_AF-A0A3B5LHZ8-F1
#
_entry.id   AF-A0A3B5LHZ8-F1
#
_cell.length_a   1.000
_cell.length_b   1.000
_cell.length_c   1.000
_cell.angle_alpha   90.00
_cell.angle_beta   90.00
_cell.angle_gamma   90.00
#
_symmetry.space_group_name_H-M   'P 1'
#
loop_
_entity.id
_entity.type
_entity.pdbx_description
1 polymer ?
#
loop_
_entity_poly.entity_id
_entity_poly.type
_entity_poly.pdbx_seq_one_letter_code
_entity_poly.pdbx_strand_id
1 'polypeptide(L)'
;MAYMLEEDLCCPVCQDVFKDPVVLSCSHSFCKECLKNWWREKPARECPVCKTISFTKDPPVSLTLKRLCELFLQQRNQNVSESLCSLHSEKLKLFCLDHLEPICSICRDSEKHTNHRFRPIDEAAQQHKKKLQETLDRCAHLLYLNLIITEGQHNIQTS
;
A
#
# COMPACT_ATOMS: atom_id res chain seq x y z
N MET A 1 9.61 -14.26 20.90
CA MET A 1 8.65 -13.17 20.58
C MET A 1 8.04 -13.51 19.24
N ALA A 2 6.72 -13.57 19.12
CA ALA A 2 6.06 -13.88 17.85
C ALA A 2 6.29 -12.72 16.88
N TYR A 3 6.93 -12.98 15.74
CA TYR A 3 6.92 -12.04 14.62
C TYR A 3 5.50 -12.10 14.03
N MET A 4 4.74 -11.01 14.07
CA MET A 4 3.52 -10.93 13.27
C MET A 4 3.94 -10.50 11.88
N LEU A 5 3.54 -11.26 10.85
CA LEU A 5 3.87 -10.93 9.47
C LEU A 5 3.02 -9.73 9.04
N GLU A 6 3.58 -8.84 8.23
CA GLU A 6 2.85 -7.66 7.72
C GLU A 6 1.57 -8.06 6.97
N GLU A 7 1.57 -9.25 6.37
CA GLU A 7 0.44 -9.85 5.66
C GLU A 7 -0.75 -10.16 6.59
N ASP A 8 -0.50 -10.46 7.87
CA ASP A 8 -1.54 -10.79 8.85
C ASP A 8 -2.38 -9.57 9.27
N LEU A 9 -1.88 -8.36 9.01
CA LEU A 9 -2.51 -7.09 9.37
C LEU A 9 -3.09 -6.33 8.18
N CYS A 10 -3.08 -6.93 6.99
CA CYS A 10 -3.53 -6.31 5.75
C CYS A 10 -4.93 -6.79 5.36
N CYS A 11 -5.74 -5.85 4.89
CA CYS A 11 -7.05 -6.14 4.32
C CYS A 11 -6.90 -6.74 2.92
N PRO A 12 -7.50 -7.91 2.62
CA PRO A 12 -7.37 -8.54 1.30
C PRO A 12 -8.11 -7.79 0.19
N VAL A 13 -8.99 -6.85 0.53
CA VAL A 13 -9.75 -6.05 -0.44
C VAL A 13 -8.97 -4.82 -0.90
N CYS A 14 -8.40 -4.05 0.04
CA CYS A 14 -7.64 -2.83 -0.29
C CYS A 14 -6.12 -3.02 -0.24
N GLN A 15 -5.65 -4.19 0.21
CA GLN A 15 -4.23 -4.55 0.33
C GLN A 15 -3.43 -3.55 1.19
N ASP A 16 -4.08 -2.97 2.19
CA ASP A 16 -3.49 -2.02 3.15
C ASP A 16 -3.82 -2.46 4.57
N VAL A 17 -3.10 -1.93 5.55
CA VAL A 17 -3.31 -2.20 6.97
C VAL A 17 -4.78 -1.93 7.34
N PHE A 18 -5.38 -2.83 8.12
CA PHE A 18 -6.80 -2.70 8.45
C PHE A 18 -7.14 -1.35 9.09
N LYS A 19 -8.15 -0.67 8.54
CA LYS A 19 -8.80 0.49 9.13
C LYS A 19 -10.18 0.10 9.65
N ASP A 20 -10.35 0.23 10.97
CA ASP A 20 -11.53 -0.24 11.69
C ASP A 20 -11.87 -1.70 11.31
N PRO A 21 -10.98 -2.66 11.61
CA PRO A 21 -11.13 -4.06 11.22
C PRO A 21 -12.42 -4.67 11.78
N VAL A 22 -13.19 -5.31 10.92
CA VAL A 22 -14.36 -6.13 11.28
C VAL A 22 -14.07 -7.60 11.00
N VAL A 23 -14.55 -8.49 11.87
CA VAL A 23 -14.35 -9.94 11.76
C VAL A 23 -15.69 -10.59 11.45
N LEU A 24 -15.75 -11.36 10.37
CA LEU A 24 -16.94 -12.14 10.02
C LEU A 24 -17.02 -13.45 10.80
N SER A 25 -18.18 -14.11 10.78
CA SER A 25 -18.35 -15.45 11.38
C SER A 25 -17.44 -16.51 10.77
N CYS A 26 -17.01 -16.34 9.52
CA CYS A 26 -16.00 -17.18 8.88
C CYS A 26 -14.55 -16.81 9.27
N SER A 27 -14.35 -16.01 10.31
CA SER A 27 -13.07 -15.55 10.86
C SER A 27 -12.20 -14.69 9.94
N HIS A 28 -12.66 -14.37 8.72
CA HIS A 28 -11.96 -13.43 7.85
C HIS A 28 -12.20 -11.98 8.30
N SER A 29 -11.14 -11.18 8.20
CA SER A 29 -11.12 -9.78 8.62
C SER A 29 -11.05 -8.84 7.42
N PHE A 30 -11.71 -7.68 7.53
CA PHE A 30 -11.78 -6.66 6.49
C PHE A 30 -11.83 -5.26 7.12
N CYS A 31 -11.45 -4.22 6.39
CA CYS A 31 -11.80 -2.85 6.79
C CYS A 31 -13.33 -2.69 6.76
N LYS A 32 -13.90 -1.98 7.74
CA LYS A 32 -15.36 -1.72 7.79
C LYS A 32 -15.90 -1.18 6.47
N GLU A 33 -15.20 -0.20 5.88
CA GLU A 33 -15.63 0.43 4.63
C GLU A 33 -15.49 -0.50 3.41
N CYS A 34 -14.43 -1.32 3.36
CA CYS A 34 -14.24 -2.31 2.29
C CYS A 34 -15.38 -3.33 2.28
N LEU A 35 -15.74 -3.85 3.45
CA LEU A 35 -16.85 -4.81 3.58
C LEU A 35 -18.18 -4.17 3.21
N LYS A 36 -18.43 -2.93 3.67
CA LYS A 36 -19.65 -2.19 3.37
C LYS A 36 -19.82 -1.94 1.87
N ASN A 37 -18.75 -1.60 1.16
CA ASN A 37 -18.78 -1.40 -0.28
C ASN A 37 -19.03 -2.72 -1.02
N TRP A 38 -18.37 -3.81 -0.60
CA TRP A 38 -18.61 -5.14 -1.16
C TRP A 38 -20.07 -5.60 -1.01
N TRP A 39 -20.67 -5.42 0.17
CA TRP A 39 -22.07 -5.78 0.41
C TRP A 39 -23.09 -4.86 -0.26
N ARG A 40 -22.68 -3.67 -0.68
CA ARG A 40 -23.52 -2.76 -1.49
C ARG A 40 -23.72 -3.31 -2.89
N GLU A 41 -22.68 -3.91 -3.48
CA GLU A 41 -22.72 -4.51 -4.81
C GLU A 41 -23.33 -5.92 -4.77
N LYS A 42 -23.14 -6.67 -3.67
CA LYS A 42 -23.60 -8.05 -3.52
C LYS A 42 -24.51 -8.20 -2.29
N PRO A 43 -25.85 -8.15 -2.46
CA PRO A 43 -26.80 -8.18 -1.35
C PRO A 43 -26.81 -9.50 -0.56
N ALA A 44 -26.24 -10.57 -1.12
CA ALA A 44 -26.04 -11.86 -0.45
C ALA A 44 -25.08 -11.78 0.76
N ARG A 45 -24.38 -10.66 0.98
CA ARG A 45 -23.46 -10.44 2.11
C ARG A 45 -22.39 -11.53 2.25
N GLU A 46 -21.85 -11.96 1.12
CA GLU A 46 -20.80 -12.96 1.07
C GLU A 46 -19.46 -12.40 1.56
N CYS A 47 -18.68 -13.25 2.20
CA CYS A 47 -17.28 -12.98 2.50
C CYS A 47 -16.49 -12.79 1.19
N PRO A 48 -15.71 -11.70 1.02
CA PRO A 48 -14.86 -11.50 -0.15
C PRO A 48 -13.90 -12.66 -0.45
N VAL A 49 -13.42 -13.37 0.59
CA VAL A 49 -12.43 -14.45 0.48
C VAL A 49 -13.10 -15.81 0.24
N CYS A 50 -13.84 -16.32 1.22
CA CYS A 50 -14.37 -17.69 1.19
C CYS A 50 -15.83 -17.80 0.71
N LYS A 51 -16.47 -16.69 0.35
CA LYS A 51 -17.88 -16.59 -0.10
C LYS A 51 -18.94 -17.06 0.90
N THR A 52 -18.57 -17.43 2.13
CA THR A 52 -19.52 -17.73 3.21
C THR A 52 -20.43 -16.52 3.46
N ILE A 53 -21.74 -16.76 3.54
CA ILE A 53 -22.74 -15.72 3.79
C ILE A 53 -22.67 -15.24 5.23
N SER A 54 -22.62 -13.92 5.43
CA SER A 54 -22.73 -13.30 6.74
C SER A 54 -24.19 -13.07 7.14
N PHE A 55 -24.56 -13.58 8.31
CA PHE A 55 -25.86 -13.31 8.94
C PHE A 55 -25.89 -11.97 9.67
N THR A 56 -24.73 -11.45 10.07
CA THR A 56 -24.59 -10.16 10.77
C THR A 56 -24.53 -9.02 9.77
N LYS A 57 -25.45 -8.06 9.86
CA LYS A 57 -25.53 -6.88 8.97
C LYS A 57 -24.50 -5.79 9.30
N ASP A 58 -24.12 -5.65 10.57
CA ASP A 58 -23.09 -4.71 11.02
C ASP A 58 -22.17 -5.45 12.00
N PRO A 59 -21.13 -6.16 11.50
CA PRO A 59 -20.18 -6.83 12.35
C PRO A 59 -19.42 -5.79 13.21
N PRO A 60 -19.21 -6.07 14.51
CA PRO A 60 -18.51 -5.14 15.38
C PRO A 60 -17.04 -5.00 14.96
N VAL A 61 -16.48 -3.82 15.22
CA VAL A 61 -15.04 -3.59 15.04
C VAL A 61 -14.27 -4.39 16.09
N SER A 62 -13.30 -5.17 15.64
CA SER A 62 -12.36 -5.87 16.53
C SER A 62 -11.37 -4.87 17.10
N LEU A 63 -11.59 -4.46 18.34
CA LEU A 63 -10.71 -3.53 19.05
C LEU A 63 -9.30 -4.12 19.26
N THR A 64 -9.20 -5.44 19.41
CA THR A 64 -7.91 -6.14 19.52
C THR A 64 -7.12 -6.02 18.24
N LEU A 65 -7.74 -6.35 17.08
CA LEU A 65 -7.07 -6.24 15.79
C LEU A 65 -6.75 -4.78 15.46
N LYS A 66 -7.67 -3.85 15.78
CA LYS A 66 -7.44 -2.41 15.63
C LYS A 66 -6.21 -1.95 16.42
N ARG A 67 -6.09 -2.34 17.69
CA ARG A 67 -4.93 -2.01 18.53
C ARG A 67 -3.65 -2.59 17.95
N LEU A 68 -3.68 -3.82 17.44
CA LEU A 68 -2.51 -4.44 16.80
C LEU A 68 -2.08 -3.67 15.54
N CYS A 69 -3.03 -3.29 14.68
CA CYS A 69 -2.76 -2.44 13.52
C CYS A 69 -2.20 -1.07 13.93
N GLU A 70 -2.74 -0.44 14.97
CA GLU A 70 -2.24 0.84 15.51
C GLU A 70 -0.81 0.70 16.04
N LEU A 71 -0.51 -0.36 16.81
CA LEU A 71 0.84 -0.64 17.30
C LEU A 71 1.80 -0.94 16.16
N PHE A 72 1.38 -1.70 15.16
CA PHE A 72 2.17 -1.97 13.96
C PHE A 72 2.47 -0.69 13.20
N LEU A 73 1.49 0.20 13.01
CA LEU A 73 1.71 1.50 12.37
C LEU A 73 2.60 2.42 13.21
N GLN A 74 2.47 2.40 14.54
CA GLN A 74 3.36 3.12 15.44
C GLN A 74 4.79 2.58 15.37
N GLN A 75 4.96 1.26 15.39
CA GLN A 75 6.26 0.62 15.18
C GLN A 75 6.79 0.91 13.79
N ARG A 76 5.98 0.89 12.73
CA ARG A 76 6.40 1.30 11.39
C ARG A 76 6.80 2.77 11.37
N ASN A 77 6.14 3.64 12.13
CA ASN A 77 6.53 5.05 12.26
C ASN A 77 7.75 5.25 13.18
N GLN A 78 8.07 4.30 14.06
CA GLN A 78 9.27 4.28 14.91
C GLN A 78 10.46 3.55 14.25
N ASN A 79 10.19 2.58 13.36
CA ASN A 79 11.11 1.71 12.62
C ASN A 79 11.24 2.09 11.14
N VAL A 80 10.44 3.05 10.64
CA VAL A 80 11.05 4.21 9.99
C VAL A 80 11.97 4.75 11.08
N SER A 81 13.16 4.16 11.19
CA SER A 81 14.29 4.85 11.78
C SER A 81 14.15 6.24 11.22
N GLU A 82 14.02 7.26 12.07
CA GLU A 82 14.25 8.61 11.62
C GLU A 82 15.52 8.49 10.80
N SER A 83 15.41 8.53 9.47
CA SER A 83 16.54 8.18 8.64
C SER A 83 17.42 9.38 8.89
N LEU A 84 18.42 9.18 9.74
CA LEU A 84 19.21 10.28 10.26
C LEU A 84 20.23 10.58 9.19
N CYS A 85 20.46 11.85 8.95
CA CYS A 85 21.59 12.25 8.14
C CYS A 85 22.86 11.77 8.84
N SER A 86 23.65 10.91 8.19
CA SER A 86 24.88 10.36 8.76
C SER A 86 25.91 11.43 9.18
N LEU A 87 25.81 12.63 8.61
CA LEU A 87 26.71 13.76 8.92
C LEU A 87 26.21 14.61 10.10
N HIS A 88 24.90 14.74 10.27
CA HIS A 88 24.32 15.72 11.19
C HIS A 88 23.48 15.10 12.30
N SER A 89 23.22 13.78 12.24
CA SER A 89 22.30 13.06 13.13
C SER A 89 20.90 13.68 13.21
N GLU A 90 20.50 14.41 12.16
CA GLU A 90 19.23 15.12 12.05
C GLU A 90 18.30 14.36 11.10
N LYS A 91 16.98 14.40 11.36
CA LYS A 91 15.99 13.67 10.56
C LYS A 91 16.05 14.11 9.10
N LEU A 92 16.17 13.14 8.19
CA LEU A 92 15.99 13.35 6.77
C LEU A 92 14.50 13.60 6.52
N LYS A 93 14.16 14.81 6.08
CA LYS A 93 12.77 15.23 5.79
C LYS A 93 12.60 15.74 4.36
N LEU A 94 13.70 16.02 3.68
CA LEU A 94 13.72 16.60 2.35
C LEU A 94 14.39 15.65 1.37
N PHE A 95 14.01 15.74 0.11
CA PHE A 95 14.61 15.01 -0.99
C PHE A 95 15.19 16.04 -1.97
N CYS A 96 16.48 15.95 -2.26
CA CYS A 96 17.15 16.76 -3.26
C CYS A 96 16.86 16.18 -4.64
N LEU A 97 16.20 16.95 -5.52
CA LEU A 97 15.82 16.49 -6.85
C LEU A 97 17.01 16.42 -7.82
N ASP A 98 18.07 17.17 -7.55
CA ASP A 98 19.26 17.23 -8.39
C ASP A 98 20.22 16.07 -8.08
N HIS A 99 20.44 15.77 -6.80
CA HIS A 99 21.29 14.65 -6.35
C HIS A 99 20.53 13.34 -6.16
N LEU A 100 19.19 13.36 -6.21
CA LEU A 100 18.32 12.20 -6.00
C LEU A 100 18.57 11.50 -4.66
N GLU A 101 18.85 12.27 -3.61
CA GLU A 101 19.13 11.76 -2.26
C GLU A 101 18.27 12.44 -1.18
N PRO A 102 17.87 11.71 -0.12
CA PRO A 102 17.24 12.30 1.04
C PRO A 102 18.28 13.10 1.85
N ILE A 103 17.88 14.28 2.32
CA ILE A 103 18.71 15.21 3.09
C ILE A 103 17.98 15.74 4.33
N CYS A 104 18.75 16.18 5.33
CA CYS A 104 18.24 16.89 6.49
C CYS A 104 18.22 18.40 6.23
N SER A 105 17.59 19.16 7.11
CA SER A 105 17.50 20.62 6.98
C SER A 105 18.88 21.30 6.98
N ILE A 106 19.87 20.73 7.67
CA ILE A 106 21.23 21.28 7.72
C ILE A 106 21.95 21.05 6.38
N CYS A 107 21.83 19.86 5.78
CA CYS A 107 22.37 19.59 4.44
C CYS A 107 21.81 20.53 3.38
N ARG A 108 20.53 20.91 3.47
CA ARG A 108 19.89 21.83 2.51
C ARG A 108 20.63 23.16 2.43
N ASP A 109 21.06 23.66 3.58
CA ASP A 109 21.69 24.98 3.71
C ASP A 109 23.23 24.89 3.56
N SER A 110 23.77 23.69 3.31
CA SER A 110 25.19 23.46 3.06
C SER A 110 25.60 23.85 1.63
N GLU A 111 26.88 24.18 1.45
CA GLU A 111 27.45 24.52 0.14
C GLU A 111 27.16 23.45 -0.93
N LYS A 112 27.17 22.17 -0.53
CA LYS A 112 26.89 21.02 -1.40
C LYS A 112 25.51 21.10 -2.09
N HIS A 113 24.51 21.70 -1.45
CA HIS A 113 23.15 21.76 -1.99
C HIS A 113 22.71 23.19 -2.32
N THR A 114 23.66 24.10 -2.54
CA THR A 114 23.37 25.50 -2.89
C THR A 114 22.60 25.58 -4.21
N ASN A 115 21.47 26.30 -4.22
CA ASN A 115 20.58 26.48 -5.39
C ASN A 115 19.91 25.20 -5.92
N HIS A 116 19.91 24.10 -5.16
CA HIS A 116 19.24 22.87 -5.58
C HIS A 116 17.74 22.94 -5.29
N ARG A 117 16.98 22.05 -5.93
CA ARG A 117 15.54 21.92 -5.74
C ARG A 117 15.23 20.81 -4.75
N PHE A 118 14.28 21.08 -3.86
CA PHE A 118 13.90 20.16 -2.81
C PHE A 118 12.39 19.92 -2.79
N ARG A 119 12.00 18.75 -2.27
CA ARG A 119 10.63 18.39 -1.93
C ARG A 119 10.61 17.67 -0.58
N PRO A 120 9.49 17.66 0.16
CA PRO A 120 9.31 16.71 1.26
C PRO A 120 9.50 15.27 0.77
N ILE A 121 10.11 14.42 1.59
CA ILE A 121 10.37 13.01 1.23
C ILE A 121 9.07 12.28 0.89
N ASP A 122 7.99 12.52 1.65
CA ASP A 122 6.70 11.87 1.42
C ASP A 122 6.10 12.23 0.05
N GLU A 123 6.22 13.50 -0.36
CA GLU A 123 5.76 13.95 -1.69
C GLU A 123 6.57 13.29 -2.81
N ALA A 124 7.90 13.26 -2.67
CA ALA A 124 8.77 12.64 -3.66
C ALA A 124 8.46 11.13 -3.77
N ALA A 125 8.36 10.43 -2.64
CA ALA A 125 8.03 9.01 -2.58
C ALA A 125 6.67 8.71 -3.24
N GLN A 126 5.64 9.51 -2.96
CA GLN A 126 4.32 9.33 -3.54
C GLN A 126 4.33 9.55 -5.06
N GLN A 127 5.07 10.55 -5.54
CA GLN A 127 5.23 10.79 -6.98
C GLN A 127 5.98 9.64 -7.67
N HIS A 128 7.05 9.12 -7.06
CA HIS A 128 7.77 7.95 -7.58
C HIS A 128 6.89 6.70 -7.61
N LYS A 129 6.12 6.45 -6.54
CA LYS A 129 5.16 5.35 -6.49
C LYS A 129 4.13 5.44 -7.61
N LYS A 130 3.57 6.63 -7.86
CA LYS A 130 2.62 6.85 -8.96
C LYS A 130 3.23 6.56 -10.33
N LYS A 131 4.44 7.07 -10.60
CA LYS A 131 5.15 6.80 -11.86
C LYS A 131 5.45 5.31 -12.06
N LEU A 132 5.82 4.61 -10.99
CA LEU A 132 6.04 3.16 -11.03
C LEU A 132 4.74 2.43 -11.34
N GLN A 133 3.64 2.78 -10.68
CA GLN A 133 2.33 2.19 -10.93
C GLN A 133 1.89 2.41 -12.39
N GLU A 134 1.99 3.63 -12.91
CA GLU A 134 1.69 3.93 -14.31
C GLU A 134 2.54 3.10 -15.29
N THR A 135 3.80 2.84 -14.94
CA THR A 135 4.69 2.01 -15.75
C THR A 135 4.30 0.54 -15.69
N LEU A 136 3.96 0.04 -14.50
CA LEU A 136 3.46 -1.32 -14.31
C LEU A 136 2.16 -1.54 -15.08
N ASP A 137 1.23 -0.59 -15.01
CA ASP A 137 -0.06 -0.67 -15.73
C ASP A 137 0.17 -0.70 -17.25
N ARG A 138 1.10 0.12 -17.77
CA ARG A 138 1.51 0.06 -19.18
C ARG A 138 2.12 -1.29 -19.55
N CYS A 139 3.02 -1.81 -18.74
CA CYS A 139 3.63 -3.12 -18.98
C CYS A 139 2.59 -4.25 -18.95
N ALA A 140 1.66 -4.22 -17.99
CA ALA A 140 0.55 -5.17 -17.91
C ALA A 140 -0.34 -5.11 -19.15
N HIS A 141 -0.65 -3.90 -19.63
CA HIS A 141 -1.43 -3.71 -20.85
C HIS A 141 -0.73 -4.28 -22.10
N LEU A 142 0.58 -4.05 -22.24
CA LEU A 142 1.37 -4.60 -23.34
C LEU A 142 1.42 -6.13 -23.32
N LEU A 143 1.55 -6.73 -22.13
CA LEU A 143 1.51 -8.18 -21.96
C LEU A 143 0.14 -8.75 -22.36
N TYR A 144 -0.95 -8.09 -21.97
CA TYR A 144 -2.30 -8.48 -22.37
C TYR A 144 -2.52 -8.42 -23.88
N LEU A 145 -2.06 -7.34 -24.54
CA LEU A 145 -2.14 -7.23 -26.01
C LEU A 145 -1.30 -8.32 -26.72
N ASN A 146 -0.11 -8.61 -26.21
CA ASN A 146 0.73 -9.67 -26.77
C ASN A 146 0.06 -11.03 -26.68
N LEU A 147 -0.61 -11.35 -25.56
CA LEU A 147 -1.39 -12.59 -25.41
C LEU A 147 -2.50 -12.69 -26.47
N ILE A 148 -3.28 -11.62 -26.67
CA ILE A 148 -4.34 -11.58 -27.69
C ILE A 148 -3.77 -11.78 -29.10
N ILE A 149 -2.64 -11.14 -29.42
CA ILE A 149 -2.01 -11.27 -30.74
C ILE A 149 -1.53 -12.72 -30.95
N THR A 150 -0.93 -13.35 -29.94
CA THR A 150 -0.48 -14.74 -30.04
C THR A 150 -1.65 -15.73 -30.16
N GLU A 151 -2.76 -15.50 -29.48
CA GLU A 151 -3.97 -16.34 -29.61
C GLU A 151 -4.69 -16.12 -30.96
N GLY A 152 -4.68 -14.89 -31.48
CA GLY A 152 -5.23 -14.56 -32.79
C GLY A 152 -4.46 -15.17 -33.96
N GLN A 153 -3.13 -15.34 -33.84
CA GLN A 153 -2.31 -15.98 -34.88
C GLN A 153 -2.52 -17.49 -34.97
N HIS A 154 -2.85 -18.17 -33.86
CA HIS A 154 -3.17 -19.60 -33.87
C HIS A 154 -4.48 -19.94 -34.62
N ASN A 155 -5.45 -19.02 -34.68
CA ASN A 155 -6.71 -19.23 -35.40
C ASN A 155 -6.65 -18.98 -36.92
N ILE A 156 -5.57 -18.38 -37.44
CA ILE A 156 -5.40 -18.12 -38.88
C ILE A 156 -4.69 -19.29 -39.59
N GLN A 157 -3.97 -20.15 -38.86
CA GLN A 157 -3.24 -21.30 -39.43
C GLN A 157 -4.07 -22.60 -39.52
N THR A 158 -5.33 -22.59 -39.10
CA THR A 158 -6.24 -23.76 -39.18
C THR A 158 -7.45 -23.54 -40.10
N SER A 159 -7.37 -22.61 -41.05
CA SER A 159 -8.37 -22.43 -42.13
C SER A 159 -7.78 -22.70 -43.50
#